data_AF-A0AAN8AZ95-F1
#
_entry.id   AF-A0AAN8AZ95-F1
#
_cell.length_a   1.000
_cell.length_b   1.000
_cell.length_c   1.000
_cell.angle_alpha   90.00
_cell.angle_beta   90.00
_cell.angle_gamma   90.00
#
_symmetry.space_group_name_H-M   'P 1'
#
loop_
_entity.id
_entity.type
_entity.pdbx_description
1 polymer ?
#
loop_
_entity_poly.entity_id
_entity_poly.type
_entity_poly.pdbx_seq_one_letter_code
_entity_poly.pdbx_strand_id
1 'polypeptide(L)'
;MKSVPREVTLASLKRPVVVHQLSMKRQKMTRLPSKAEIASCKLAAARRIPELLELMASKPTNATRFLFYGYITLHWSCFHGHRPGVYANLTDQEVIEGRHQGDEQQGHLIHIKNHKTAGSFGEAQLYLEAGEFAWMERWLEVKKGLKGKNHFFIYTINQCLFI
;
A
#
# COMPACT_ATOMS: atom_id res chain seq x y z
N MET A 1 21.33 44.96 -33.43
CA MET A 1 20.12 44.89 -32.58
C MET A 1 20.27 43.71 -31.63
N LYS A 2 20.39 43.94 -30.32
CA LYS A 2 20.39 42.86 -29.31
C LYS A 2 18.94 42.46 -29.07
N SER A 3 18.60 41.19 -29.24
CA SER A 3 17.26 40.66 -28.96
C SER A 3 16.96 40.79 -27.47
N VAL A 4 15.93 41.57 -27.14
CA VAL A 4 15.38 41.65 -25.78
C VAL A 4 14.87 40.26 -25.38
N PRO A 5 15.29 39.68 -24.25
CA PRO A 5 14.79 38.37 -23.83
C PRO A 5 13.29 38.46 -23.58
N ARG A 6 12.52 37.57 -24.23
CA ARG A 6 11.07 37.42 -24.02
C ARG A 6 10.83 37.18 -22.53
N GLU A 7 10.05 38.05 -21.92
CA GLU A 7 9.64 37.93 -20.52
C GLU A 7 8.90 36.60 -20.32
N VAL A 8 9.47 35.71 -19.50
CA VAL A 8 8.91 34.39 -19.24
C VAL A 8 7.79 34.53 -18.22
N THR A 9 6.55 34.54 -18.68
CA THR A 9 5.37 34.53 -17.81
C THR A 9 5.05 33.11 -17.34
N LEU A 10 4.44 32.97 -16.15
CA LEU A 10 3.97 31.65 -15.65
C LEU A 10 3.07 30.92 -16.66
N ALA A 11 2.33 31.66 -17.48
CA ALA A 11 1.50 31.11 -18.55
C ALA A 11 2.32 30.49 -19.69
N SER A 12 3.45 31.10 -20.07
CA SER A 12 4.31 30.59 -21.15
C SER A 12 5.08 29.31 -20.75
N LEU A 13 5.26 29.09 -19.44
CA LEU A 13 5.87 27.88 -18.88
C LEU A 13 4.95 26.66 -18.81
N LYS A 14 3.62 26.83 -18.88
CA LYS A 14 2.66 25.72 -18.75
C LYS A 14 2.90 24.60 -19.77
N ARG A 15 3.04 24.95 -21.06
CA ARG A 15 3.23 23.97 -22.13
C ARG A 15 4.59 23.25 -22.04
N PRO A 16 5.74 23.95 -21.87
CA PRO A 16 7.02 23.30 -21.62
C PRO A 16 7.01 22.34 -20.42
N VAL A 17 6.39 22.74 -19.31
CA VAL A 17 6.28 21.91 -18.10
C VAL A 17 5.50 20.63 -18.38
N VAL A 18 4.35 20.71 -19.06
CA VAL A 18 3.55 19.52 -19.42
C VAL A 18 4.32 18.60 -20.35
N VAL A 19 4.99 19.13 -21.37
CA VAL A 19 5.83 18.34 -22.29
C VAL A 19 6.94 17.62 -21.53
N HIS A 20 7.61 18.32 -20.61
CA HIS A 20 8.63 17.72 -19.76
C HIS A 20 8.06 16.63 -18.85
N GLN A 21 6.91 16.86 -18.20
CA GLN A 21 6.23 15.85 -17.36
C GLN A 21 5.86 14.58 -18.15
N LEU A 22 5.37 14.74 -19.38
CA LEU A 22 5.08 13.60 -20.27
C LEU A 22 6.35 12.85 -20.65
N SER A 23 7.44 13.55 -20.95
CA SER A 23 8.75 12.95 -21.23
C SER A 23 9.27 12.16 -20.03
N MET A 24 9.24 12.76 -18.84
CA MET A 24 9.61 12.08 -17.59
C MET A 24 8.72 10.89 -17.30
N LYS A 25 7.41 10.95 -17.60
CA LYS A 25 6.50 9.82 -17.45
C LYS A 25 6.91 8.66 -18.37
N ARG A 26 7.20 8.94 -19.65
CA ARG A 26 7.69 7.91 -20.60
C ARG A 26 9.01 7.29 -20.13
N GLN A 27 9.95 8.11 -19.67
CA GLN A 27 11.23 7.62 -19.14
C GLN A 27 11.04 6.77 -17.87
N LYS A 28 10.11 7.14 -16.99
CA LYS A 28 9.80 6.32 -15.80
C LYS A 28 9.14 5.00 -16.18
N MET A 29 8.35 4.97 -17.25
CA MET A 29 7.70 3.74 -17.73
C MET A 29 8.71 2.69 -18.18
N THR A 30 9.92 3.06 -18.61
CA THR A 30 10.96 2.09 -18.99
C THR A 30 11.58 1.36 -17.80
N ARG A 31 11.32 1.83 -16.57
CA ARG A 31 11.78 1.22 -15.32
C ARG A 31 10.68 0.39 -14.64
N LEU A 32 9.55 0.19 -15.31
CA LEU A 32 8.48 -0.63 -14.75
C LEU A 32 8.88 -2.10 -14.77
N PRO A 33 8.53 -2.87 -13.72
CA PRO A 33 8.72 -4.31 -13.71
C PRO A 33 8.01 -4.96 -14.90
N SER A 34 8.65 -5.97 -15.47
CA SER A 34 8.06 -6.83 -16.50
C SER A 34 6.89 -7.64 -15.95
N LYS A 35 6.05 -8.17 -16.84
CA LYS A 35 4.93 -9.05 -16.47
C LYS A 35 5.41 -10.28 -15.69
N ALA A 36 6.58 -10.84 -16.04
CA ALA A 36 7.15 -12.00 -15.36
C ALA A 36 7.60 -11.66 -13.93
N GLU A 37 8.21 -10.48 -13.72
CA GLU A 37 8.58 -10.01 -12.38
C GLU A 37 7.36 -9.78 -11.49
N ILE A 38 6.28 -9.18 -12.05
CA ILE A 38 5.02 -8.99 -11.31
C ILE A 38 4.38 -10.33 -10.96
N ALA A 39 4.36 -11.29 -11.89
CA ALA A 39 3.83 -12.64 -11.62
C ALA A 39 4.64 -13.37 -10.55
N SER A 40 5.98 -13.31 -10.61
CA SER A 40 6.87 -13.86 -9.59
C SER A 40 6.63 -13.21 -8.22
N CYS A 41 6.44 -11.89 -8.20
CA CYS A 41 6.09 -11.15 -7.00
C CYS A 41 4.77 -11.64 -6.39
N LYS A 42 3.73 -11.90 -7.21
CA LYS A 42 2.45 -12.44 -6.73
C LYS A 42 2.64 -13.77 -6.01
N LEU A 43 3.35 -14.69 -6.64
CA LEU A 43 3.61 -16.03 -6.10
C LEU A 43 4.45 -15.95 -4.82
N ALA A 44 5.46 -15.08 -4.81
CA ALA A 44 6.28 -14.84 -3.63
C ALA A 44 5.46 -14.25 -2.48
N ALA A 45 4.60 -13.26 -2.72
CA ALA A 45 3.74 -12.67 -1.71
C ALA A 45 2.76 -13.70 -1.13
N ALA A 46 2.05 -14.46 -1.98
CA ALA A 46 1.10 -15.48 -1.56
C ALA A 46 1.71 -16.56 -0.67
N ARG A 47 3.01 -16.86 -0.84
CA ARG A 47 3.75 -17.78 0.04
C ARG A 47 4.30 -17.10 1.29
N ARG A 48 4.99 -15.96 1.12
CA ARG A 48 5.77 -15.33 2.18
C ARG A 48 4.91 -14.63 3.21
N ILE A 49 3.75 -14.09 2.83
CA ILE A 49 2.86 -13.39 3.76
C ILE A 49 2.37 -14.36 4.87
N PRO A 50 1.76 -15.51 4.56
CA PRO A 50 1.38 -16.51 5.57
C PRO A 50 2.57 -16.97 6.43
N GLU A 51 3.71 -17.30 5.82
CA GLU A 51 4.91 -17.73 6.56
C GLU A 51 5.39 -16.68 7.57
N LEU A 52 5.37 -15.40 7.19
CA LEU A 52 5.76 -14.29 8.07
C LEU A 52 4.75 -14.07 9.19
N LEU A 53 3.45 -14.26 8.92
CA LEU A 53 2.40 -14.15 9.94
C LEU A 53 2.57 -15.23 11.02
N GLU A 54 2.82 -16.47 10.64
CA GLU A 54 3.07 -17.56 11.60
C GLU A 54 4.39 -17.38 12.37
N LEU A 55 5.42 -16.89 11.69
CA LEU A 55 6.68 -16.55 12.34
C LEU A 55 6.51 -15.41 13.37
N MET A 56 5.70 -14.39 13.05
CA MET A 56 5.41 -13.31 13.98
C MET A 56 4.51 -13.75 15.14
N ALA A 57 3.58 -14.67 14.91
CA ALA A 57 2.73 -15.24 15.96
C ALA A 57 3.57 -15.96 17.04
N SER A 58 4.63 -16.65 16.61
CA SER A 58 5.52 -17.42 17.50
C SER A 58 6.69 -16.60 18.06
N LYS A 59 7.34 -15.78 17.23
CA LYS A 59 8.55 -15.02 17.59
C LYS A 59 8.57 -13.65 16.90
N PRO A 60 7.82 -12.66 17.43
CA PRO A 60 7.70 -11.36 16.80
C PRO A 60 9.02 -10.58 16.84
N THR A 61 9.50 -10.12 15.69
CA THR A 61 10.67 -9.26 15.58
C THR A 61 10.39 -8.07 14.67
N ASN A 62 11.14 -6.97 14.82
CA ASN A 62 10.99 -5.83 13.90
C ASN A 62 11.31 -6.22 12.45
N ALA A 63 12.28 -7.13 12.24
CA ALA A 63 12.66 -7.58 10.91
C ALA A 63 11.53 -8.34 10.20
N THR A 64 10.92 -9.32 10.88
CA THR A 64 9.78 -10.09 10.33
C THR A 64 8.58 -9.19 10.05
N ARG A 65 8.34 -8.23 10.93
CA ARG A 65 7.30 -7.21 10.79
C ARG A 65 7.50 -6.31 9.57
N PHE A 66 8.71 -5.78 9.38
CA PHE A 66 9.02 -4.95 8.21
C PHE A 66 8.97 -5.75 6.91
N LEU A 67 9.40 -7.01 6.93
CA LEU A 67 9.24 -7.90 5.77
C LEU A 67 7.76 -8.10 5.43
N PHE A 68 6.92 -8.38 6.42
CA PHE A 68 5.48 -8.51 6.21
C PHE A 68 4.88 -7.23 5.60
N TYR A 69 5.21 -6.06 6.15
CA TYR A 69 4.74 -4.78 5.59
C TYR A 69 5.23 -4.55 4.16
N GLY A 70 6.47 -4.91 3.86
CA GLY A 70 7.03 -4.84 2.51
C GLY A 70 6.25 -5.73 1.54
N TYR A 71 6.04 -7.00 1.87
CA TYR A 71 5.31 -7.93 1.00
C TYR A 71 3.86 -7.53 0.79
N ILE A 72 3.12 -7.19 1.85
CA ILE A 72 1.69 -6.88 1.74
C ILE A 72 1.45 -5.57 0.98
N THR A 73 2.26 -4.53 1.22
CA THR A 73 2.11 -3.27 0.50
C THR A 73 2.58 -3.36 -0.95
N LEU A 74 3.60 -4.16 -1.24
CA LEU A 74 4.03 -4.44 -2.61
C LEU A 74 2.92 -5.18 -3.37
N HIS A 75 2.38 -6.24 -2.77
CA HIS A 75 1.26 -7.00 -3.32
C HIS A 75 0.08 -6.09 -3.67
N TRP A 76 -0.40 -5.30 -2.70
CA TRP A 76 -1.52 -4.41 -2.95
C TRP A 76 -1.23 -3.32 -3.98
N SER A 77 -0.02 -2.75 -3.96
CA SER A 77 0.38 -1.74 -4.96
C SER A 77 0.41 -2.32 -6.38
N CYS A 78 0.87 -3.56 -6.53
CA CYS A 78 0.95 -4.23 -7.84
C CYS A 78 -0.42 -4.64 -8.38
N PHE A 79 -1.34 -5.09 -7.51
CA PHE A 79 -2.60 -5.71 -7.96
C PHE A 79 -3.85 -4.85 -7.78
N HIS A 80 -3.86 -3.93 -6.81
CA HIS A 80 -5.00 -3.04 -6.56
C HIS A 80 -4.67 -1.57 -6.84
N GLY A 81 -3.40 -1.24 -7.10
CA GLY A 81 -3.00 0.03 -7.71
C GLY A 81 -3.00 1.25 -6.78
N HIS A 82 -3.27 1.09 -5.49
CA HIS A 82 -3.11 2.21 -4.55
C HIS A 82 -1.65 2.39 -4.15
N ARG A 83 -1.28 3.66 -3.93
CA ARG A 83 0.04 4.03 -3.41
C ARG A 83 0.21 3.55 -1.96
N PRO A 84 1.44 3.24 -1.51
CA PRO A 84 1.70 2.84 -0.12
C PRO A 84 1.14 3.81 0.94
N GLY A 85 1.13 5.12 0.65
CA GLY A 85 0.59 6.13 1.56
C GLY A 85 -0.93 6.08 1.77
N VAL A 86 -1.69 5.32 0.96
CA VAL A 86 -3.10 5.00 1.24
C VAL A 86 -3.15 3.93 2.33
N TYR A 87 -2.43 2.82 2.16
CA TYR A 87 -2.39 1.72 3.13
C TYR A 87 -1.78 2.13 4.48
N ALA A 88 -0.90 3.13 4.49
CA ALA A 88 -0.33 3.69 5.71
C ALA A 88 -1.39 4.24 6.68
N ASN A 89 -2.54 4.69 6.15
CA ASN A 89 -3.64 5.23 6.96
C ASN A 89 -4.77 4.23 7.19
N LEU A 90 -4.68 3.02 6.61
CA LEU A 90 -5.63 1.95 6.87
C LEU A 90 -5.65 1.63 8.37
N THR A 91 -6.83 1.48 8.94
CA THR A 91 -7.05 1.22 10.36
C THR A 91 -7.54 -0.20 10.61
N ASP A 92 -7.32 -0.71 11.83
CA ASP A 92 -7.86 -2.00 12.27
C ASP A 92 -9.39 -2.03 12.11
N GLN A 93 -10.05 -0.90 12.39
CA GLN A 93 -11.49 -0.78 12.33
C GLN A 93 -12.02 -0.87 10.90
N GLU A 94 -11.37 -0.25 9.92
CA GLU A 94 -11.78 -0.36 8.51
C GLU A 94 -11.63 -1.80 7.98
N VAL A 95 -10.66 -2.55 8.48
CA VAL A 95 -10.51 -3.98 8.15
C VAL A 95 -11.62 -4.80 8.81
N ILE A 96 -11.95 -4.53 10.07
CA ILE A 96 -13.08 -5.17 10.76
C ILE A 96 -14.39 -4.85 10.05
N GLU A 97 -14.60 -3.62 9.58
CA GLU A 97 -15.77 -3.23 8.79
C GLU A 97 -15.83 -3.99 7.46
N GLY A 98 -14.70 -4.15 6.77
CA GLY A 98 -14.61 -4.91 5.52
C GLY A 98 -14.99 -6.39 5.65
N ARG A 99 -14.83 -6.99 6.85
CA ARG A 99 -15.31 -8.34 7.14
C ARG A 99 -16.83 -8.45 6.96
N HIS A 100 -17.58 -7.40 7.32
CA HIS A 100 -19.03 -7.39 7.24
C HIS A 100 -19.57 -7.04 5.85
N GLN A 101 -18.71 -6.58 4.95
CA GLN A 101 -19.07 -6.11 3.60
C GLN A 101 -18.67 -7.10 2.50
N GLY A 102 -18.36 -8.35 2.85
CA GLY A 102 -17.92 -9.38 1.91
C GLY A 102 -18.09 -10.79 2.45
N ASP A 103 -17.80 -11.78 1.60
CA ASP A 103 -17.85 -13.21 1.94
C ASP A 103 -16.81 -14.02 1.14
N GLU A 104 -16.74 -15.32 1.40
CA GLU A 104 -15.77 -16.22 0.75
C GLU A 104 -15.93 -16.33 -0.77
N GLN A 105 -17.12 -16.07 -1.31
CA GLN A 105 -17.42 -16.19 -2.73
C GLN A 105 -17.15 -14.89 -3.49
N GLN A 106 -17.45 -13.76 -2.87
CA GLN A 106 -17.38 -12.44 -3.50
C GLN A 106 -16.14 -11.64 -3.11
N GLY A 107 -15.36 -12.10 -2.13
CA GLY A 107 -14.26 -11.32 -1.56
C GLY A 107 -14.75 -10.21 -0.65
N HIS A 108 -13.82 -9.36 -0.21
CA HIS A 108 -14.05 -8.29 0.76
C HIS A 108 -13.68 -6.92 0.19
N LEU A 109 -14.52 -5.92 0.46
CA LEU A 109 -14.25 -4.53 0.12
C LEU A 109 -13.92 -3.72 1.36
N ILE A 110 -12.75 -3.11 1.38
CA ILE A 110 -12.27 -2.26 2.48
C ILE A 110 -12.31 -0.80 2.04
N HIS A 111 -12.91 0.03 2.88
CA HIS A 111 -13.00 1.47 2.67
C HIS A 111 -11.95 2.21 3.53
N ILE A 112 -10.96 2.83 2.87
CA ILE A 112 -9.89 3.59 3.51
C ILE A 112 -10.28 5.07 3.47
N LYS A 113 -10.77 5.57 4.61
CA LYS A 113 -11.45 6.85 4.72
C LYS A 113 -10.49 8.02 4.73
N ASN A 114 -9.35 7.85 5.39
CA ASN A 114 -8.37 8.91 5.54
C ASN A 114 -7.16 8.68 4.64
N HIS A 115 -6.96 9.54 3.63
CA HIS A 115 -5.72 9.62 2.88
C HIS A 115 -5.52 11.04 2.33
N LYS A 116 -4.29 11.38 1.90
CA LYS A 116 -3.90 12.71 1.41
C LYS A 116 -4.89 13.38 0.44
N THR A 117 -5.63 12.59 -0.32
CA THR A 117 -6.52 13.05 -1.39
C THR A 117 -7.99 12.70 -1.15
N ALA A 118 -8.35 12.26 0.06
CA ALA A 118 -9.72 11.83 0.37
C ALA A 118 -10.73 12.97 0.19
N GLY A 119 -10.37 14.19 0.59
CA GLY A 119 -11.22 15.37 0.40
C GLY A 119 -11.50 15.75 -1.05
N SER A 120 -10.76 15.20 -2.03
CA SER A 120 -10.98 15.47 -3.46
C SER A 120 -11.48 14.26 -4.24
N PHE A 121 -11.23 13.04 -3.78
CA PHE A 121 -11.53 11.80 -4.53
C PHE A 121 -12.41 10.82 -3.75
N GLY A 122 -12.86 11.17 -2.54
CA GLY A 122 -13.56 10.24 -1.65
C GLY A 122 -12.62 9.19 -1.06
N GLU A 123 -13.22 8.17 -0.48
CA GLU A 123 -12.53 7.05 0.16
C GLU A 123 -11.80 6.18 -0.89
N ALA A 124 -10.67 5.60 -0.52
CA ALA A 124 -10.01 4.60 -1.36
C ALA A 124 -10.60 3.22 -1.07
N GLN A 125 -10.91 2.47 -2.12
CA GLN A 125 -11.48 1.12 -2.03
C GLN A 125 -10.43 0.07 -2.32
N LEU A 126 -10.23 -0.87 -1.40
CA LEU A 126 -9.35 -2.02 -1.56
C LEU A 126 -10.20 -3.30 -1.58
N TYR A 127 -10.33 -3.90 -2.76
CA TYR A 127 -10.92 -5.22 -2.93
C TYR A 127 -9.89 -6.30 -2.68
N LEU A 128 -10.26 -7.35 -1.94
CA LEU A 128 -9.42 -8.51 -1.65
C LEU A 128 -10.20 -9.81 -1.84
N GLU A 129 -9.56 -10.80 -2.44
CA GLU A 129 -10.08 -12.17 -2.42
C GLU A 129 -10.08 -12.72 -0.99
N ALA A 130 -10.91 -13.73 -0.71
CA ALA A 130 -11.05 -14.30 0.63
C ALA A 130 -9.70 -14.74 1.23
N GLY A 131 -8.82 -15.35 0.42
CA GLY A 131 -7.48 -15.75 0.86
C GLY A 131 -6.57 -14.57 1.21
N GLU A 132 -6.70 -13.44 0.50
CA GLU A 132 -5.93 -12.23 0.76
C GLU A 132 -6.45 -11.50 2.01
N PHE A 133 -7.77 -11.49 2.19
CA PHE A 133 -8.42 -10.93 3.38
C PHE A 133 -8.08 -11.74 4.63
N ALA A 134 -7.99 -13.07 4.53
CA ALA A 134 -7.57 -13.94 5.64
C ALA A 134 -6.17 -13.58 6.18
N TRP A 135 -5.25 -13.08 5.32
CA TRP A 135 -3.96 -12.57 5.79
C TRP A 135 -4.12 -11.36 6.72
N MET A 136 -5.11 -10.52 6.44
CA MET A 136 -5.38 -9.34 7.26
C MET A 136 -6.00 -9.70 8.60
N GLU A 137 -6.94 -10.64 8.60
CA GLU A 137 -7.53 -11.17 9.82
C GLU A 137 -6.47 -11.81 10.71
N ARG A 138 -5.61 -12.64 10.10
CA ARG A 138 -4.50 -13.26 10.80
C ARG A 138 -3.52 -12.23 11.36
N TRP A 139 -3.24 -11.16 10.62
CA TRP A 139 -2.43 -10.06 11.15
C TRP A 139 -3.10 -9.38 12.35
N LEU A 140 -4.41 -9.12 12.33
CA LEU A 140 -5.11 -8.53 13.47
C LEU A 140 -4.99 -9.42 14.72
N GLU A 141 -5.03 -10.75 14.57
CA GLU A 141 -4.79 -11.69 15.66
C GLU A 141 -3.37 -11.58 16.22
N VAL A 142 -2.37 -11.64 15.34
CA VAL A 142 -0.95 -11.50 15.73
C VAL A 142 -0.73 -10.16 16.44
N LYS A 143 -1.30 -9.08 15.92
CA LYS A 143 -1.18 -7.73 16.44
C LYS A 143 -1.74 -7.59 17.86
N LYS A 144 -2.76 -8.36 18.26
CA LYS A 144 -3.28 -8.37 19.65
C LYS A 144 -2.22 -8.81 20.67
N GLY A 145 -1.30 -9.68 20.27
CA GLY A 145 -0.19 -10.15 21.11
C GLY A 145 1.03 -9.21 21.15
N LEU A 146 1.10 -8.20 20.27
CA LEU A 146 2.21 -7.28 20.20
C LEU A 146 2.08 -6.13 21.21
N LYS A 147 3.22 -5.68 21.75
CA LYS A 147 3.29 -4.47 22.59
C LYS A 147 3.18 -3.21 21.73
N GLY A 148 2.54 -2.16 22.24
CA GLY A 148 2.45 -0.86 21.54
C GLY A 148 1.27 -0.77 20.58
N LYS A 149 0.06 -0.86 21.13
CA LYS A 149 -1.21 -0.80 20.39
C LYS A 149 -1.40 0.57 19.76
N ASN A 150 -1.87 0.57 18.52
CA ASN A 150 -2.46 1.73 17.86
C ASN A 150 -3.53 1.26 16.88
N HIS A 151 -4.31 2.21 16.38
CA HIS A 151 -5.45 1.94 15.53
C HIS A 151 -5.09 1.72 14.04
N PHE A 152 -3.86 2.02 13.60
CA PHE A 152 -3.43 1.78 12.22
C PHE A 152 -3.13 0.31 11.98
N PHE A 153 -3.64 -0.25 10.91
CA PHE A 153 -3.48 -1.65 10.54
C PHE A 153 -2.02 -2.02 10.34
N ILE A 154 -1.28 -1.26 9.51
CA ILE A 154 0.11 -1.57 9.20
C ILE A 154 1.04 -1.19 10.35
N TYR A 155 0.82 -0.14 11.13
CA TYR A 155 1.84 0.31 12.08
C TYR A 155 1.65 -0.27 13.49
N THR A 156 2.75 -0.39 14.24
CA THR A 156 2.78 -0.63 15.69
C THR A 156 3.73 0.38 16.32
N ILE A 157 3.36 1.02 17.44
CA ILE A 157 4.11 2.17 17.99
C ILE A 157 5.44 1.73 18.62
N ASN A 158 5.57 0.47 19.02
CA ASN A 158 6.75 0.00 19.76
C ASN A 158 7.65 -0.95 18.93
N GLN A 159 8.92 -1.02 19.33
CA GLN A 159 9.80 -2.13 18.95
C GLN A 159 9.21 -3.45 19.49
N CYS A 160 9.25 -4.53 18.70
CA CYS A 160 9.07 -5.88 19.24
C CYS A 160 10.22 -6.17 20.21
N LEU A 161 10.03 -5.89 21.50
CA LEU A 161 10.97 -6.20 22.57
C LEU A 161 10.51 -7.50 23.27
N PHE A 162 11.39 -8.50 23.27
CA PHE A 162 11.23 -9.72 24.07
C PHE A 162 11.07 -9.35 25.55
N ILE A 163 10.22 -10.10 26.26
CA ILE A 163 10.39 -10.35 27.70
C ILE A 163 11.18 -11.65 27.79
#